data_AF-A0A967MGS9-F1
#
_entry.id   AF-A0A967MGS9-F1
#
_cell.length_a   1.000
_cell.length_b   1.000
_cell.length_c   1.000
_cell.angle_alpha   90.00
_cell.angle_beta   90.00
_cell.angle_gamma   90.00
#
_symmetry.space_group_name_H-M   'P 1'
#
loop_
_entity.id
_entity.type
_entity.pdbx_description
1 polymer ?
#
loop_
_entity_poly.entity_id
_entity_poly.type
_entity_poly.pdbx_seq_one_letter_code
_entity_poly.pdbx_strand_id
1 'polypeptide(L)' 'TVYFGGNVLFRTRDGGETWAEVSPDLTRAEPEKLRSSGGEITPDNTTAETHATIYTIAESPLLE' A
#
# COMPACT_ATOMS: atom_id res chain seq x y z
N THR A 1 -4.31 -2.28 -18.18
CA THR A 1 -4.59 -2.11 -16.74
C THR A 1 -3.28 -2.14 -15.99
N VAL A 2 -3.09 -1.25 -15.02
CA VAL A 2 -1.95 -1.29 -14.11
C VAL A 2 -2.49 -1.36 -12.68
N TYR A 3 -1.83 -2.16 -11.85
CA TYR A 3 -2.14 -2.30 -10.43
C TYR A 3 -1.00 -1.71 -9.60
N PHE A 4 -1.34 -1.06 -8.49
CA PHE A 4 -0.39 -0.53 -7.54
C PHE A 4 -0.81 -0.91 -6.11
N GLY A 5 0.14 -1.38 -5.32
CA GLY A 5 -0.09 -1.82 -3.94
C GLY A 5 0.22 -0.70 -2.94
N GLY A 6 -0.77 -0.32 -2.14
CA GLY A 6 -0.61 0.41 -0.88
C GLY A 6 -1.14 -0.43 0.27
N ASN A 7 -1.88 0.18 1.21
CA ASN A 7 -2.73 -0.59 2.14
C ASN A 7 -3.96 -1.19 1.44
N VAL A 8 -4.40 -0.55 0.35
CA VAL A 8 -5.41 -1.05 -0.59
C VAL A 8 -4.79 -1.32 -1.96
N LEU A 9 -5.49 -2.08 -2.80
CA LEU A 9 -5.14 -2.28 -4.20
C LEU A 9 -5.71 -1.14 -5.04
N PHE A 10 -4.84 -0.38 -5.67
CA PHE A 10 -5.21 0.63 -6.65
C PHE A 10 -5.14 0.05 -8.06
N ARG A 11 -6.06 0.48 -8.93
CA ARG A 11 -6.08 0.13 -10.34
C ARG A 11 -6.28 1.35 -11.20
N THR A 12 -5.50 1.47 -12.27
CA THR A 12 -5.74 2.42 -13.36
C THR A 12 -6.03 1.70 -14.68
N ARG A 13 -6.85 2.34 -15.52
CA ARG A 13 -7.16 1.92 -16.89
C ARG A 13 -6.73 2.96 -17.94
N ASP A 14 -6.22 4.11 -17.51
CA ASP A 14 -5.90 5.28 -18.33
C ASP A 14 -4.42 5.70 -18.20
N GLY A 15 -3.52 4.74 -17.92
CA GLY A 15 -2.09 5.02 -17.85
C GLY A 15 -1.64 5.74 -16.57
N GLY A 16 -2.50 5.81 -15.55
CA GLY A 16 -2.20 6.42 -14.26
C GLY A 16 -2.74 7.83 -14.09
N GLU A 17 -3.56 8.33 -15.02
CA GLU A 17 -4.26 9.61 -14.89
C GLU A 17 -5.31 9.56 -13.77
N THR A 18 -6.05 8.44 -13.68
CA THR A 18 -6.98 8.17 -12.58
C THR A 18 -6.77 6.79 -11.98
N TRP A 19 -7.05 6.68 -10.68
CA TRP A 19 -6.91 5.46 -9.90
C TRP A 19 -8.19 5.15 -9.15
N ALA A 20 -8.61 3.90 -9.20
CA ALA A 20 -9.70 3.37 -8.40
C ALA A 20 -9.16 2.43 -7.33
N GLU A 21 -9.64 2.58 -6.11
CA GLU A 21 -9.48 1.57 -5.05
C GLU A 21 -10.37 0.37 -5.39
N VAL A 22 -9.79 -0.82 -5.50
CA VAL A 22 -10.49 -2.06 -5.90
C VAL A 22 -10.45 -3.13 -4.81
N SER A 23 -10.03 -2.77 -3.60
CA SER A 23 -10.05 -3.64 -2.43
C SER A 23 -10.35 -2.84 -1.16
N PRO A 24 -10.78 -3.50 -0.07
CA PRO A 24 -10.63 -2.94 1.27
C PRO A 24 -9.14 -2.89 1.66
N ASP A 25 -8.84 -2.38 2.87
CA ASP A 25 -7.50 -2.53 3.45
C ASP A 25 -7.15 -4.01 3.59
N LEU A 26 -6.07 -4.44 2.93
CA LEU A 26 -5.62 -5.83 2.92
C LEU A 26 -4.46 -6.08 3.89
N THR A 27 -4.21 -5.13 4.80
CA THR A 27 -3.11 -5.17 5.76
C THR A 27 -3.64 -5.39 7.17
N ARG A 28 -2.72 -5.60 8.12
CA ARG A 28 -3.08 -5.65 9.53
C ARG A 28 -3.36 -4.26 10.13
N ALA A 29 -2.89 -3.19 9.47
CA ALA A 29 -3.12 -1.78 9.80
C ALA A 29 -3.06 -1.44 11.30
N GLU A 30 -2.09 -1.96 12.05
CA GLU A 30 -1.97 -1.72 13.50
C GLU A 30 -1.50 -0.28 13.77
N PRO A 31 -2.33 0.63 14.32
CA PRO A 31 -2.00 2.06 14.38
C PRO A 31 -0.75 2.37 15.22
N GLU A 32 -0.49 1.57 16.26
CA GLU A 32 0.69 1.70 17.11
C GLU A 32 2.00 1.46 16.36
N LYS A 33 1.95 0.70 15.26
CA LYS A 33 3.13 0.38 14.44
C LYS A 33 3.34 1.37 13.30
N LEU A 34 2.29 2.04 12.83
CA LEU A 34 2.35 3.00 11.71
C LEU A 34 2.84 4.41 12.09
N ARG A 35 3.51 4.54 13.25
CA ARG A 35 4.03 5.81 13.74
C ARG A 35 5.41 6.08 13.14
N SER A 36 5.81 7.35 13.13
CA SER A 36 7.21 7.70 12.86
C SER A 36 8.10 6.98 13.86
N SER A 37 9.23 6.47 13.37
CA SER A 37 10.27 5.92 14.25
C SER A 37 11.02 7.06 14.94
N GLY A 38 11.87 6.71 15.90
CA GLY A 38 12.55 7.69 16.74
C GLY A 38 11.69 8.23 17.89
N GLY A 39 12.33 8.86 18.86
CA GLY A 39 11.65 9.51 19.98
C GLY A 39 11.28 10.96 19.65
N GLU A 40 10.66 11.65 20.61
CA GLU A 40 10.22 13.05 20.46
C GLU A 40 11.35 14.01 20.05
N ILE A 41 12.57 13.78 20.53
CA ILE A 41 13.73 14.64 20.29
C ILE A 41 14.41 14.33 18.94
N THR A 42 14.35 13.06 18.52
CA THR A 42 15.05 12.57 17.31
C THR A 42 14.07 11.74 16.47
N PRO A 43 13.07 12.38 15.85
CA PRO A 43 12.16 11.69 14.94
C PRO A 43 12.93 11.20 13.71
N ASP A 44 12.63 9.99 13.27
CA ASP A 44 13.20 9.38 12.08
C ASP A 44 12.10 8.76 11.20
N ASN A 45 12.15 9.10 9.92
CA ASN A 45 11.25 8.58 8.90
C ASN A 45 12.00 8.49 7.56
N THR A 46 12.96 7.56 7.50
CA THR A 46 13.70 7.23 6.27
C THR A 46 12.93 6.30 5.34
N THR A 47 11.65 6.04 5.62
CA THR A 47 10.83 4.98 5.00
C THR A 47 11.35 3.54 5.17
N ALA A 48 12.49 3.31 5.83
CA ALA A 48 13.01 1.97 6.10
C ALA A 48 12.04 1.10 6.93
N GLU A 49 11.27 1.74 7.81
CA GLU A 49 10.26 1.12 8.65
C GLU A 49 8.86 1.11 8.00
N THR A 50 8.71 1.45 6.72
CA THR A 50 7.40 1.42 6.06
C THR A 50 6.89 -0.01 5.94
N HIS A 51 5.74 -0.28 6.54
CA HIS A 51 5.07 -1.57 6.49
C HIS A 51 3.56 -1.37 6.31
N ALA A 52 2.79 -2.45 6.40
CA ALA A 52 1.37 -2.44 6.05
C ALA A 52 1.15 -1.96 4.61
N THR A 53 1.85 -2.61 3.67
CA THR A 53 1.66 -2.40 2.23
C THR A 53 1.64 -3.72 1.50
N ILE A 54 0.89 -3.78 0.41
CA ILE A 54 0.86 -4.91 -0.52
C ILE A 54 2.16 -4.88 -1.32
N TYR A 55 3.05 -5.85 -1.07
CA TYR A 55 4.35 -5.92 -1.74
C TYR A 55 4.37 -6.85 -2.96
N THR A 56 3.35 -7.68 -3.13
CA THR A 56 3.22 -8.60 -4.27
C THR A 56 1.78 -8.69 -4.73
N ILE A 57 1.58 -8.73 -6.04
CA ILE A 57 0.29 -8.81 -6.71
C ILE A 57 0.43 -9.86 -7.81
N ALA A 58 -0.49 -10.80 -7.86
CA ALA A 58 -0.56 -11.80 -8.92
C ALA A 58 -2.01 -11.87 -9.42
N GLU A 59 -2.19 -11.73 -10.72
CA GLU A 59 -3.50 -11.88 -11.34
C GLU A 59 -3.87 -13.37 -11.43
N SER A 60 -5.15 -13.67 -11.30
CA SER A 60 -5.66 -15.03 -11.49
C SER A 60 -5.43 -15.48 -12.93
N PRO A 61 -5.05 -16.75 -13.18
CA PRO A 61 -4.96 -17.28 -14.54
C PRO A 61 -6.33 -17.50 -15.20
N LEU A 62 -7.42 -17.42 -14.43
CA LEU A 62 -8.77 -17.50 -14.97
C LEU A 62 -9.09 -16.17 -15.68
N LEU A 63 -9.38 -16.27 -16.98
CA LEU A 63 -10.07 -15.21 -17.72
C LEU A 63 -11.57 -15.35 -17.42
N GLU A 64 -12.21 -14.26 -17.00
CA GLU A 64 -13.68 -14.16 -16.96
C GLU A 64 -14.28 -14.25 -18.36
#